data_AF-A0A662JMX2-F1
#
_entry.id   AF-A0A662JMX2-F1
#
_cell.length_a   1.000
_cell.length_b   1.000
_cell.length_c   1.000
_cell.angle_alpha   90.00
_cell.angle_beta   90.00
_cell.angle_gamma   90.00
#
_symmetry.space_group_name_H-M   'P 1'
#
loop_
_entity.id
_entity.type
_entity.pdbx_description
1 polymer ?
#
loop_
_entity_poly.entity_id
_entity_poly.type
_entity_poly.pdbx_seq_one_letter_code
_entity_poly.pdbx_strand_id
1 'polypeptide(L)'
;MDRRAHIVIGVLILLTALELALPMAYSMDSIVWIKVYAPAVTRTEKGFEGVVTEIFIGIGPGSGEVYISTLPLTEIDMQASARVAAMVACELAGENFYRYNFYVKVRAPAPIMGGPSAGAVMTVAMVALLKNLELRKDIMMTGMINPDGTIGPVGGIYEKAEAAHKLGVKVFLIPYGQEVVTRQEIVRRRIGPFIIEETKTISLNITEYAMKHWGMRIIEVFDIREAMYYFTGLRITSPPVEEFESPKVYLEVTSWLFNRLLQNYTSLLTEVEKARNQAEGFMRKELDRILNRAEA
;
A
#
# COMPACT_ATOMS: atom_id res chain seq x y z
N MET A 1 -18.95 46.79 48.78
CA MET A 1 -17.90 45.94 48.19
C MET A 1 -16.93 46.83 47.46
N ASP A 2 -15.63 46.65 47.74
CA ASP A 2 -14.58 47.60 47.41
C ASP A 2 -14.19 47.51 45.92
N ARG A 3 -13.97 48.66 45.27
CA ARG A 3 -13.67 48.75 43.82
C ARG A 3 -12.40 47.96 43.46
N ARG A 4 -11.50 47.81 44.42
CA ARG A 4 -10.28 46.99 44.34
C ARG A 4 -10.59 45.49 44.26
N ALA A 5 -11.62 45.01 44.95
CA ALA A 5 -12.00 43.59 44.92
C ALA A 5 -12.50 43.17 43.53
N HIS A 6 -13.27 44.02 42.86
CA HIS A 6 -13.73 43.75 41.49
C HIS A 6 -12.61 43.70 40.46
N ILE A 7 -11.58 44.55 40.61
CA ILE A 7 -10.41 44.53 39.73
C ILE A 7 -9.60 43.25 39.93
N VAL A 8 -9.37 42.84 41.18
CA VAL A 8 -8.61 41.61 41.48
C VAL A 8 -9.34 40.37 40.96
N ILE A 9 -10.66 40.28 41.15
CA ILE A 9 -11.46 39.17 40.62
C ILE A 9 -11.45 39.16 39.10
N GLY A 10 -11.58 40.32 38.45
CA GLY A 10 -11.50 40.43 36.98
C GLY A 10 -10.15 39.99 36.43
N VAL A 11 -9.06 40.37 37.08
CA VAL A 11 -7.70 39.94 36.71
C VAL A 11 -7.51 38.44 36.91
N LEU A 12 -8.03 37.86 37.99
CA LEU A 12 -7.96 36.41 38.24
C LEU A 12 -8.74 35.63 37.18
N ILE A 13 -9.95 36.07 36.84
CA ILE A 13 -10.77 35.44 35.79
C ILE A 13 -10.04 35.50 34.45
N LEU A 14 -9.45 36.65 34.10
CA LEU A 14 -8.69 36.80 32.87
C LEU A 14 -7.46 35.89 32.83
N LEU A 15 -6.72 35.78 33.94
CA LEU A 15 -5.57 34.87 34.07
C LEU A 15 -5.98 33.40 33.93
N THR A 16 -7.07 32.99 34.59
CA THR A 16 -7.58 31.62 34.45
C THR A 16 -8.08 31.33 33.03
N ALA A 17 -8.77 32.28 32.38
CA ALA A 17 -9.21 32.13 31.00
C ALA A 17 -8.02 32.03 30.03
N LEU A 18 -6.94 32.77 30.29
CA LEU A 18 -5.71 32.69 29.51
C LEU A 18 -5.01 31.33 29.69
N GLU A 19 -4.92 30.81 30.92
CA GLU A 19 -4.36 29.48 31.17
C GLU A 19 -5.16 28.36 30.50
N LEU A 20 -6.48 28.48 30.42
CA LEU A 20 -7.34 27.54 29.69
C LEU A 20 -7.22 27.67 28.16
N ALA A 21 -6.89 28.86 27.65
CA ALA A 21 -6.72 29.10 26.21
C ALA A 21 -5.37 28.61 25.67
N LEU A 22 -4.33 28.60 26.48
CA LEU A 22 -2.98 28.19 26.06
C LEU A 22 -2.92 26.74 25.52
N PRO A 23 -3.45 25.71 26.20
CA PRO A 23 -3.45 24.34 25.68
C PRO A 23 -4.19 24.19 24.35
N MET A 24 -5.29 24.92 24.16
CA MET A 24 -6.04 24.94 22.89
C MET A 24 -5.23 25.58 21.76
N ALA A 25 -4.46 26.64 22.04
CA ALA A 25 -3.59 27.25 21.06
C ALA A 25 -2.41 26.33 20.67
N TYR A 26 -1.84 25.61 21.65
CA TYR A 26 -0.74 24.66 21.39
C TYR A 26 -1.20 23.39 20.67
N SER A 27 -2.46 22.95 20.83
CA SER A 27 -2.96 21.74 20.16
C SER A 27 -3.31 21.96 18.68
N MET A 28 -3.42 23.20 18.21
CA MET A 28 -3.87 23.51 16.86
C MET A 28 -2.77 23.45 15.78
N ASP A 29 -1.49 23.31 16.12
CA ASP A 29 -0.38 23.36 15.13
C ASP A 29 0.68 22.24 15.30
N SER A 30 0.49 21.27 16.21
CA SER A 30 1.53 20.26 16.44
C SER A 30 1.44 19.11 15.45
N ILE A 31 2.52 18.89 14.69
CA ILE A 31 2.70 17.66 13.89
C ILE A 31 2.91 16.48 14.85
N VAL A 32 2.03 15.47 14.77
CA VAL A 32 2.14 14.24 15.56
C VAL A 32 2.95 13.22 14.77
N TRP A 33 3.94 12.60 15.41
CA TRP A 33 4.88 11.68 14.76
C TRP A 33 4.74 10.23 15.25
N ILE A 34 4.85 9.28 14.32
CA ILE A 34 5.03 7.86 14.61
C ILE A 34 6.27 7.34 13.87
N LYS A 35 6.94 6.36 14.46
CA LYS A 35 8.04 5.63 13.82
C LYS A 35 7.61 4.19 13.56
N VAL A 36 7.76 3.74 12.32
CA VAL A 36 7.52 2.36 11.89
C VAL A 36 8.73 1.81 11.15
N TYR A 37 8.79 0.48 11.04
CA TYR A 37 9.87 -0.24 10.38
C TYR A 37 9.34 -0.95 9.15
N ALA A 38 10.06 -0.84 8.04
CA ALA A 38 9.72 -1.50 6.78
C ALA A 38 10.90 -2.36 6.33
N PRO A 39 10.70 -3.66 6.05
CA PRO A 39 11.77 -4.48 5.50
C PRO A 39 11.94 -4.18 4.01
N ALA A 40 13.18 -4.15 3.57
CA ALA A 40 13.59 -3.93 2.19
C ALA A 40 14.65 -4.96 1.79
N VAL A 41 14.98 -4.99 0.51
CA VAL A 41 16.02 -5.86 -0.04
C VAL A 41 17.12 -4.99 -0.62
N THR A 42 18.37 -5.34 -0.34
CA THR A 42 19.54 -4.74 -0.95
C THR A 42 20.34 -5.80 -1.70
N ARG A 43 21.08 -5.37 -2.73
CA ARG A 43 21.93 -6.26 -3.52
C ARG A 43 23.37 -6.18 -3.00
N THR A 44 23.91 -7.32 -2.60
CA THR A 44 25.30 -7.49 -2.15
C THR A 44 26.09 -8.35 -3.13
N GLU A 45 27.41 -8.47 -2.94
CA GLU A 45 28.27 -9.37 -3.73
C GLU A 45 27.87 -10.85 -3.59
N LYS A 46 27.25 -11.23 -2.47
CA LYS A 46 26.82 -12.61 -2.16
C LYS A 46 25.37 -12.90 -2.55
N GLY A 47 24.67 -11.93 -3.13
CA GLY A 47 23.25 -12.03 -3.49
C GLY A 47 22.38 -10.98 -2.80
N PHE A 48 21.09 -11.24 -2.74
CA PHE A 48 20.14 -10.34 -2.08
C PHE A 48 20.15 -10.54 -0.56
N GLU A 49 20.13 -9.44 0.18
CA GLU A 49 20.04 -9.45 1.64
C GLU A 49 18.92 -8.53 2.11
N GLY A 50 18.20 -8.95 3.15
CA GLY A 50 17.16 -8.15 3.76
C GLY A 50 17.73 -7.12 4.72
N VAL A 51 17.26 -5.89 4.60
CA VAL A 51 17.60 -4.77 5.49
C VAL A 51 16.33 -4.13 6.03
N VAL A 52 16.43 -3.42 7.15
CA VAL A 52 15.27 -2.74 7.74
C VAL A 52 15.44 -1.24 7.62
N THR A 53 14.38 -0.59 7.16
CA THR A 53 14.27 0.84 6.98
C THR A 53 13.43 1.43 8.10
N GLU A 54 13.89 2.55 8.67
CA GLU A 54 13.08 3.34 9.59
C GLU A 54 12.29 4.39 8.79
N ILE A 55 10.98 4.44 9.03
CA ILE A 55 10.10 5.44 8.43
C ILE A 55 9.44 6.22 9.56
N PHE A 56 9.65 7.54 9.56
CA PHE A 56 8.99 8.47 10.47
C PHE A 56 7.88 9.16 9.70
N ILE A 57 6.66 9.09 10.22
CA ILE A 57 5.48 9.70 9.60
C ILE A 57 4.96 10.76 10.55
N GLY A 58 4.76 11.96 10.04
CA GLY A 58 4.18 13.09 10.73
C GLY A 58 2.88 13.51 10.08
N ILE A 59 1.85 13.82 10.85
CA ILE A 59 0.61 14.41 10.36
C ILE A 59 0.35 15.71 11.13
N GLY A 60 0.05 16.77 10.40
CA GLY A 60 -0.37 18.06 10.96
C GLY A 60 -1.48 18.68 10.11
N PRO A 61 -2.13 19.76 10.58
CA PRO A 61 -3.12 20.49 9.80
C PRO A 61 -2.48 21.04 8.51
N GLY A 62 -3.24 21.05 7.41
CA GLY A 62 -2.70 21.41 6.11
C GLY A 62 -3.70 21.35 4.98
N SER A 63 -3.21 21.20 3.75
CA SER A 63 -3.97 21.32 2.51
C SER A 63 -3.89 20.08 1.61
N GLY A 64 -3.50 18.92 2.15
CA GLY A 64 -3.37 17.67 1.40
C GLY A 64 -2.00 17.49 0.74
N GLU A 65 -0.94 18.10 1.27
CA GLU A 65 0.41 17.93 0.73
C GLU A 65 1.14 16.76 1.40
N VAL A 66 1.92 16.02 0.60
CA VAL A 66 2.73 14.89 1.08
C VAL A 66 4.20 15.20 0.82
N TYR A 67 4.91 15.48 1.89
CA TYR A 67 6.34 15.82 1.91
C TYR A 67 7.16 14.58 2.21
N ILE A 68 8.20 14.35 1.42
CA ILE A 68 9.02 13.15 1.54
C ILE A 68 10.47 13.57 1.58
N SER A 69 11.15 13.18 2.67
CA SER A 69 12.56 13.46 2.89
C SER A 69 13.28 12.13 3.11
N THR A 70 14.30 11.86 2.30
CA THR A 70 14.94 10.55 2.27
C THR A 70 16.43 10.67 2.39
N LEU A 71 17.01 9.75 3.18
CA LEU A 71 18.43 9.54 3.32
C LEU A 71 18.65 8.04 3.17
N PRO A 72 19.09 7.53 2.00
CA PRO A 72 19.58 8.21 0.79
C PRO A 72 18.50 8.45 -0.29
N LEU A 73 18.91 8.81 -1.52
CA LEU A 73 18.01 9.06 -2.66
C LEU A 73 17.05 7.89 -2.87
N THR A 74 15.77 8.22 -3.05
CA THR A 74 14.69 7.26 -3.29
C THR A 74 14.09 7.42 -4.68
N GLU A 75 13.60 6.31 -5.22
CA GLU A 75 12.89 6.29 -6.50
C GLU A 75 11.51 6.95 -6.42
N ILE A 76 10.94 7.26 -7.59
CA ILE A 76 9.62 7.89 -7.76
C ILE A 76 8.51 7.03 -7.12
N ASP A 77 8.66 5.71 -7.15
CA ASP A 77 7.67 4.75 -6.64
C ASP A 77 7.39 4.92 -5.14
N MET A 78 8.40 5.24 -4.35
CA MET A 78 8.24 5.52 -2.92
C MET A 78 7.38 6.78 -2.72
N GLN A 79 7.58 7.78 -3.57
CA GLN A 79 6.84 9.04 -3.48
C GLN A 79 5.38 8.86 -3.86
N ALA A 80 5.11 8.11 -4.92
CA ALA A 80 3.76 7.74 -5.30
C ALA A 80 3.08 6.93 -4.19
N SER A 81 3.78 5.95 -3.62
CA SER A 81 3.23 5.08 -2.56
C SER A 81 2.85 5.85 -1.31
N ALA A 82 3.65 6.83 -0.88
CA ALA A 82 3.33 7.66 0.29
C ALA A 82 2.07 8.53 0.05
N ARG A 83 1.87 9.02 -1.17
CA ARG A 83 0.66 9.77 -1.54
C ARG A 83 -0.59 8.89 -1.52
N VAL A 84 -0.51 7.72 -2.14
CA VAL A 84 -1.62 6.75 -2.11
C VAL A 84 -1.92 6.31 -0.68
N ALA A 85 -0.88 6.03 0.11
CA ALA A 85 -1.03 5.68 1.53
C ALA A 85 -1.78 6.76 2.32
N ALA A 86 -1.45 8.04 2.12
CA ALA A 86 -2.10 9.14 2.83
C ALA A 86 -3.59 9.29 2.43
N MET A 87 -3.93 9.15 1.15
CA MET A 87 -5.31 9.19 0.69
C MET A 87 -6.14 8.04 1.27
N VAL A 88 -5.64 6.80 1.15
CA VAL A 88 -6.29 5.60 1.70
C VAL A 88 -6.42 5.71 3.22
N ALA A 89 -5.40 6.21 3.91
CA ALA A 89 -5.44 6.36 5.36
C ALA A 89 -6.54 7.32 5.82
N CYS A 90 -6.70 8.46 5.14
CA CYS A 90 -7.79 9.40 5.39
C CYS A 90 -9.15 8.77 5.14
N GLU A 91 -9.33 8.07 4.02
CA GLU A 91 -10.58 7.39 3.70
C GLU A 91 -10.95 6.36 4.80
N LEU A 92 -10.01 5.52 5.21
CA LEU A 92 -10.23 4.52 6.28
C LEU A 92 -10.43 5.14 7.68
N ALA A 93 -9.89 6.34 7.91
CA ALA A 93 -10.09 7.09 9.14
C ALA A 93 -11.42 7.86 9.14
N GLY A 94 -12.08 8.04 7.99
CA GLY A 94 -13.24 8.93 7.85
C GLY A 94 -12.86 10.42 7.87
N GLU A 95 -11.63 10.73 7.48
CA GLU A 95 -11.06 12.07 7.52
C GLU A 95 -10.91 12.66 6.11
N ASN A 96 -11.02 13.98 5.99
CA ASN A 96 -10.77 14.65 4.72
C ASN A 96 -9.26 14.86 4.52
N PHE A 97 -8.71 14.24 3.47
CA PHE A 97 -7.30 14.35 3.08
C PHE A 97 -6.80 15.81 3.01
N TYR A 98 -7.61 16.73 2.50
CA TYR A 98 -7.25 18.14 2.34
C TYR A 98 -7.21 18.94 3.65
N ARG A 99 -7.50 18.33 4.80
CA ARG A 99 -7.33 18.97 6.11
C ARG A 99 -5.93 18.77 6.70
N TYR A 100 -5.12 17.91 6.10
CA TYR A 100 -3.85 17.47 6.67
C TYR A 100 -2.69 17.60 5.69
N ASN A 101 -1.50 17.86 6.22
CA ASN A 101 -0.25 17.66 5.53
C ASN A 101 0.48 16.45 6.15
N PHE A 102 1.13 15.68 5.29
CA PHE A 102 1.80 14.44 5.63
C PHE A 102 3.30 14.60 5.43
N TYR A 103 4.09 14.15 6.40
CA TYR A 103 5.54 14.25 6.38
C TYR A 103 6.14 12.87 6.54
N VAL A 104 6.78 12.34 5.50
CA VAL A 104 7.43 11.03 5.51
C VAL A 104 8.94 11.23 5.49
N LYS A 105 9.63 10.81 6.56
CA LYS A 105 11.09 10.78 6.62
C LYS A 105 11.57 9.34 6.58
N VAL A 106 12.40 9.00 5.60
CA VAL A 106 12.92 7.64 5.42
C VAL A 106 14.41 7.62 5.74
N ARG A 107 14.82 6.70 6.62
CA ARG A 107 16.22 6.43 6.93
C ARG A 107 16.51 4.95 6.68
N ALA A 108 17.36 4.69 5.70
CA ALA A 108 17.75 3.33 5.33
C ALA A 108 19.28 3.18 5.37
N PRO A 109 19.78 1.99 5.69
CA PRO A 109 21.23 1.71 5.65
C PRO A 109 21.76 1.51 4.22
N ALA A 110 20.90 1.25 3.22
CA ALA A 110 21.30 0.97 1.85
C ALA A 110 21.35 2.25 0.99
N PRO A 111 22.30 2.38 0.03
CA PRO A 111 22.60 3.62 -0.71
C PRO A 111 21.53 4.09 -1.71
N ILE A 112 20.68 3.18 -2.21
CA ILE A 112 19.51 3.51 -3.04
C ILE A 112 18.35 2.64 -2.55
N MET A 113 17.19 3.25 -2.37
CA MET A 113 15.95 2.55 -2.00
C MET A 113 14.87 2.79 -3.03
N GLY A 114 14.36 1.69 -3.57
CA GLY A 114 13.38 1.65 -4.65
C GLY A 114 12.17 0.79 -4.31
N GLY A 115 11.06 1.07 -4.99
CA GLY A 115 9.86 0.22 -5.00
C GLY A 115 8.76 0.57 -3.97
N PRO A 116 7.51 0.17 -4.27
CA PRO A 116 6.32 0.58 -3.53
C PRO A 116 6.05 -0.21 -2.25
N SER A 117 6.95 -1.12 -1.87
CA SER A 117 6.68 -2.17 -0.87
C SER A 117 6.53 -1.71 0.59
N ALA A 118 6.80 -0.44 0.86
CA ALA A 118 6.53 0.21 2.15
C ALA A 118 5.14 0.88 2.19
N GLY A 119 4.40 0.90 1.07
CA GLY A 119 3.10 1.55 0.97
C GLY A 119 2.12 1.10 2.05
N ALA A 120 1.98 -0.21 2.23
CA ALA A 120 1.01 -0.75 3.19
C ALA A 120 1.33 -0.39 4.65
N VAL A 121 2.61 -0.44 5.06
CA VAL A 121 3.00 -0.07 6.43
C VAL A 121 2.90 1.44 6.67
N MET A 122 3.14 2.27 5.65
CA MET A 122 2.89 3.71 5.73
C MET A 122 1.41 3.99 5.94
N THR A 123 0.52 3.31 5.22
CA THR A 123 -0.94 3.46 5.39
C THR A 123 -1.36 3.09 6.81
N VAL A 124 -0.93 1.94 7.32
CA VAL A 124 -1.21 1.50 8.70
C VAL A 124 -0.78 2.56 9.73
N ALA A 125 0.42 3.10 9.57
CA ALA A 125 0.95 4.14 10.45
C ALA A 125 0.17 5.46 10.38
N MET A 126 -0.24 5.88 9.18
CA MET A 126 -1.05 7.09 8.99
C MET A 126 -2.46 6.92 9.56
N VAL A 127 -3.12 5.76 9.35
CA VAL A 127 -4.41 5.44 9.97
C VAL A 127 -4.27 5.47 11.49
N ALA A 128 -3.20 4.88 12.03
CA ALA A 128 -2.95 4.88 13.47
C ALA A 128 -2.79 6.30 14.03
N LEU A 129 -2.05 7.18 13.35
CA LEU A 129 -1.95 8.58 13.74
C LEU A 129 -3.29 9.32 13.71
N LEU A 130 -4.04 9.19 12.61
CA LEU A 130 -5.34 9.86 12.44
C LEU A 130 -6.37 9.41 13.49
N LYS A 131 -6.34 8.13 13.87
CA LYS A 131 -7.27 7.54 14.85
C LYS A 131 -6.69 7.48 16.27
N ASN A 132 -5.51 8.05 16.50
CA ASN A 132 -4.78 8.01 17.77
C ASN A 132 -4.66 6.59 18.37
N LEU A 133 -4.23 5.64 17.54
CA LEU A 133 -4.06 4.22 17.89
C LEU A 133 -2.59 3.86 18.10
N GLU A 134 -2.33 3.01 19.08
CA GLU A 134 -1.01 2.41 19.26
C GLU A 134 -0.85 1.15 18.39
N LEU A 135 0.31 1.02 17.75
CA LEU A 135 0.66 -0.13 16.94
C LEU A 135 1.53 -1.12 17.74
N ARG A 136 1.20 -2.40 17.64
CA ARG A 136 2.04 -3.48 18.16
C ARG A 136 3.42 -3.48 17.51
N LYS A 137 4.45 -3.51 18.36
CA LYS A 137 5.87 -3.49 17.95
C LYS A 137 6.43 -4.87 17.60
N ASP A 138 5.74 -5.94 17.97
CA ASP A 138 6.12 -7.33 17.66
C ASP A 138 5.62 -7.81 16.29
N ILE A 139 4.98 -6.91 15.53
CA ILE A 139 4.46 -7.15 14.19
C ILE A 139 5.19 -6.27 13.19
N MET A 140 5.54 -6.84 12.04
CA MET A 140 6.07 -6.12 10.89
C MET A 140 5.34 -6.57 9.62
N MET A 141 5.32 -5.75 8.58
CA MET A 141 4.67 -6.10 7.32
C MET A 141 5.45 -5.60 6.11
N THR A 142 5.15 -6.18 4.95
CA THR A 142 5.55 -5.67 3.62
C THR A 142 4.34 -5.69 2.69
N GLY A 143 4.28 -4.76 1.74
CA GLY A 143 3.20 -4.73 0.76
C GLY A 143 3.10 -3.40 0.03
N MET A 144 2.76 -3.46 -1.26
CA MET A 144 2.32 -2.25 -1.96
C MET A 144 0.92 -1.87 -1.50
N ILE A 145 0.60 -0.58 -1.47
CA ILE A 145 -0.76 -0.12 -1.24
C ILE A 145 -1.42 0.25 -2.57
N ASN A 146 -2.60 -0.30 -2.82
CA ASN A 146 -3.45 0.11 -3.92
C ASN A 146 -4.42 1.22 -3.46
N PRO A 147 -4.92 2.07 -4.38
CA PRO A 147 -5.86 3.14 -4.03
C PRO A 147 -7.18 2.69 -3.39
N ASP A 148 -7.57 1.41 -3.55
CA ASP A 148 -8.77 0.82 -2.97
C ASP A 148 -8.57 0.24 -1.55
N GLY A 149 -7.34 0.34 -1.01
CA GLY A 149 -6.97 -0.20 0.29
C GLY A 149 -6.46 -1.64 0.27
N THR A 150 -6.43 -2.30 -0.89
CA THR A 150 -5.88 -3.65 -1.02
C THR A 150 -4.35 -3.65 -1.01
N ILE A 151 -3.77 -4.76 -0.57
CA ILE A 151 -2.32 -4.93 -0.44
C ILE A 151 -1.79 -5.69 -1.66
N GLY A 152 -0.99 -4.99 -2.46
CA GLY A 152 -0.39 -5.50 -3.68
C GLY A 152 0.89 -6.31 -3.47
N PRO A 153 1.27 -7.13 -4.47
CA PRO A 153 2.39 -8.05 -4.36
C PRO A 153 3.74 -7.35 -4.28
N VAL A 154 4.72 -8.02 -3.67
CA VAL A 154 6.09 -7.53 -3.53
C VAL A 154 7.12 -8.62 -3.81
N GLY A 155 8.33 -8.20 -4.20
CA GLY A 155 9.48 -9.08 -4.33
C GLY A 155 10.26 -9.28 -3.03
N GLY A 156 11.05 -10.35 -2.99
CA GLY A 156 12.04 -10.62 -1.94
C GLY A 156 11.46 -10.89 -0.56
N ILE A 157 10.35 -11.64 -0.50
CA ILE A 157 9.66 -11.96 0.77
C ILE A 157 10.56 -12.74 1.71
N TYR A 158 11.38 -13.67 1.20
CA TYR A 158 12.32 -14.44 2.03
C TYR A 158 13.30 -13.50 2.73
N GLU A 159 13.99 -12.64 1.98
CA GLU A 159 14.99 -11.71 2.50
C GLU A 159 14.36 -10.74 3.50
N LYS A 160 13.16 -10.23 3.19
CA LYS A 160 12.41 -9.33 4.07
C LYS A 160 11.96 -10.01 5.37
N ALA A 161 11.46 -11.23 5.28
CA ALA A 161 11.06 -12.02 6.44
C ALA A 161 12.28 -12.37 7.31
N GLU A 162 13.43 -12.69 6.69
CA GLU A 162 14.69 -12.90 7.40
C GLU A 162 15.13 -11.64 8.15
N ALA A 163 15.01 -10.47 7.53
CA ALA A 163 15.31 -9.19 8.19
C ALA A 163 14.38 -8.89 9.37
N ALA A 164 13.08 -9.19 9.23
CA ALA A 164 12.12 -9.08 10.33
C ALA A 164 12.47 -10.04 11.48
N HIS A 165 12.83 -11.29 11.16
CA HIS A 165 13.27 -12.26 12.14
C HIS A 165 14.53 -11.80 12.90
N LYS A 166 15.54 -11.26 12.19
CA LYS A 166 16.77 -10.71 12.80
C LYS A 166 16.48 -9.57 13.79
N LEU A 167 15.36 -8.86 13.63
CA LEU A 167 14.87 -7.84 14.58
C LEU A 167 14.00 -8.39 15.72
N GLY A 168 13.77 -9.69 15.79
CA GLY A 168 12.97 -10.33 16.84
C GLY A 168 11.45 -10.17 16.65
N VAL A 169 10.99 -9.81 15.44
CA VAL A 169 9.56 -9.77 15.09
C VAL A 169 8.93 -11.15 15.29
N LYS A 170 7.72 -11.18 15.86
CA LYS A 170 6.98 -12.42 16.12
C LYS A 170 5.96 -12.75 15.04
N VAL A 171 5.38 -11.71 14.43
CA VAL A 171 4.39 -11.84 13.37
C VAL A 171 4.80 -11.00 12.18
N PHE A 172 4.88 -11.60 11.00
CA PHE A 172 5.21 -10.93 9.76
C PHE A 172 4.06 -11.02 8.77
N LEU A 173 3.50 -9.88 8.37
CA LEU A 173 2.38 -9.83 7.44
C LEU A 173 2.90 -9.67 6.00
N ILE A 174 2.39 -10.49 5.09
CA ILE A 174 2.74 -10.49 3.66
C ILE A 174 1.48 -10.34 2.79
N PRO A 175 1.61 -9.89 1.53
CA PRO A 175 0.46 -9.82 0.64
C PRO A 175 -0.14 -11.21 0.39
N TYR A 176 -1.45 -11.26 0.21
CA TYR A 176 -2.19 -12.49 -0.06
C TYR A 176 -1.73 -13.20 -1.33
N GLY A 177 -1.56 -14.53 -1.26
CA GLY A 177 -1.13 -15.38 -2.37
C GLY A 177 0.38 -15.36 -2.62
N GLN A 178 1.19 -14.98 -1.63
CA GLN A 178 2.66 -14.90 -1.75
C GLN A 178 3.42 -15.76 -0.74
N GLU A 179 2.76 -16.76 -0.13
CA GLU A 179 3.44 -17.72 0.74
C GLU A 179 4.51 -18.59 0.05
N VAL A 180 4.36 -18.85 -1.26
CA VAL A 180 5.33 -19.63 -2.03
C VAL A 180 6.36 -18.69 -2.65
N VAL A 181 7.59 -18.78 -2.17
CA VAL A 181 8.70 -17.94 -2.61
C VAL A 181 9.73 -18.75 -3.36
N THR A 182 10.33 -18.12 -4.37
CA THR A 182 11.38 -18.74 -5.19
C THR A 182 12.74 -18.20 -4.74
N ARG A 183 13.67 -19.09 -4.39
CA ARG A 183 15.03 -18.73 -3.97
C ARG A 183 16.06 -19.35 -4.90
N GLN A 184 17.10 -18.58 -5.22
CA GLN A 184 18.29 -19.10 -5.89
C GLN A 184 19.32 -19.52 -4.83
N GLU A 185 19.62 -20.82 -4.78
CA GLU A 185 20.68 -21.35 -3.92
C GLU A 185 21.89 -21.77 -4.75
N ILE A 186 23.07 -21.33 -4.32
CA ILE A 186 24.34 -21.75 -4.93
C ILE A 186 24.74 -23.09 -4.30
N VAL A 187 24.52 -24.18 -5.02
CA VAL A 187 24.95 -25.52 -4.64
C VAL A 187 26.38 -25.72 -5.11
N ARG A 188 27.31 -25.74 -4.18
CA ARG A 188 28.73 -26.00 -4.46
C ARG A 188 28.99 -27.49 -4.50
N ARG A 189 29.42 -28.01 -5.65
CA ARG A 189 29.87 -29.40 -5.82
C ARG A 189 31.36 -29.42 -6.13
N ARG A 190 32.14 -30.08 -5.28
CA ARG A 190 33.56 -30.32 -5.54
C ARG A 190 33.71 -31.55 -6.42
N ILE A 191 34.34 -31.41 -7.59
CA ILE A 191 34.69 -32.53 -8.48
C ILE A 191 36.20 -32.47 -8.71
N GLY A 192 36.95 -33.29 -7.97
CA GLY A 192 38.42 -33.29 -8.02
C GLY A 192 39.02 -31.93 -7.59
N PRO A 193 39.92 -31.32 -8.39
CA PRO A 193 40.49 -30.01 -8.09
C PRO A 193 39.55 -28.84 -8.38
N PHE A 194 38.37 -29.08 -8.97
CA PHE A 194 37.43 -28.04 -9.37
C PHE A 194 36.28 -27.87 -8.36
N ILE A 195 35.86 -26.62 -8.14
CA ILE A 195 34.64 -26.27 -7.43
C ILE A 195 33.63 -25.81 -8.48
N ILE A 196 32.54 -26.54 -8.62
CA ILE A 196 31.44 -26.18 -9.51
C ILE A 196 30.35 -25.55 -8.64
N GLU A 197 29.99 -24.31 -8.96
CA GLU A 197 28.86 -23.63 -8.34
C GLU A 197 27.65 -23.73 -9.26
N GLU A 198 26.62 -24.48 -8.85
CA GLU A 198 25.38 -24.63 -9.59
C GLU A 198 24.30 -23.80 -8.91
N THR A 199 23.71 -22.84 -9.61
CA THR A 199 22.57 -22.06 -9.07
C THR A 199 21.30 -22.86 -9.30
N LYS A 200 20.67 -23.32 -8.21
CA LYS A 200 19.37 -24.00 -8.27
C LYS A 200 18.26 -23.10 -7.77
N THR A 201 17.17 -23.08 -8.52
CA THR A 201 15.95 -22.40 -8.14
C THR A 201 15.10 -23.35 -7.30
N ILE A 202 14.93 -23.06 -6.03
CA ILE A 202 14.07 -23.83 -5.12
C ILE A 202 12.78 -23.05 -4.84
N SER A 203 11.67 -23.79 -4.78
CA SER A 203 10.37 -23.26 -4.32
C SER A 203 10.21 -23.59 -2.84
N LEU A 204 9.85 -22.59 -2.04
CA LEU A 204 9.79 -22.68 -0.59
C LEU A 204 8.46 -22.09 -0.10
N ASN A 205 7.72 -22.83 0.72
CA ASN A 205 6.65 -22.22 1.51
C ASN A 205 7.29 -21.45 2.68
N ILE A 206 7.23 -20.12 2.64
CA ILE A 206 7.88 -19.26 3.62
C ILE A 206 7.21 -19.32 4.98
N THR A 207 5.90 -19.56 5.02
CA THR A 207 5.11 -19.66 6.26
C THR A 207 5.54 -20.86 7.09
N GLU A 208 5.65 -22.03 6.46
CA GLU A 208 6.15 -23.25 7.11
C GLU A 208 7.61 -23.11 7.53
N TYR A 209 8.45 -22.56 6.63
CA TYR A 209 9.87 -22.36 6.90
C TYR A 209 10.12 -21.43 8.08
N ALA A 210 9.48 -20.26 8.10
CA ALA A 210 9.63 -19.27 9.16
C ALA A 210 9.16 -19.82 10.51
N MET A 211 8.05 -20.56 10.54
CA MET A 211 7.58 -21.17 11.78
C MET A 211 8.58 -22.23 12.30
N LYS A 212 9.09 -23.08 11.42
CA LYS A 212 10.00 -24.18 11.78
C LYS A 212 11.41 -23.72 12.17
N HIS A 213 11.97 -22.75 11.44
CA HIS A 213 13.36 -22.33 11.60
C HIS A 213 13.53 -21.08 12.45
N TRP A 214 12.53 -20.19 12.46
CA TRP A 214 12.62 -18.88 13.12
C TRP A 214 11.63 -18.71 14.27
N GLY A 215 10.63 -19.60 14.39
CA GLY A 215 9.52 -19.43 15.34
C GLY A 215 8.71 -18.16 15.09
N MET A 216 8.76 -17.62 13.87
CA MET A 216 8.06 -16.40 13.45
C MET A 216 6.82 -16.81 12.65
N ARG A 217 5.67 -16.24 13.00
CA ARG A 217 4.41 -16.48 12.28
C ARG A 217 4.35 -15.58 11.07
N ILE A 218 4.10 -16.15 9.90
CA ILE A 218 3.78 -15.38 8.69
C ILE A 218 2.28 -15.47 8.45
N ILE A 219 1.67 -14.33 8.14
CA ILE A 219 0.23 -14.23 7.90
C ILE A 219 0.02 -13.46 6.61
N GLU A 220 -0.75 -14.05 5.70
CA GLU A 220 -1.18 -13.39 4.48
C GLU A 220 -2.31 -12.41 4.78
N VAL A 221 -2.21 -11.19 4.25
CA VAL A 221 -3.21 -10.14 4.39
C VAL A 221 -3.59 -9.60 3.02
N PHE A 222 -4.89 -9.47 2.77
CA PHE A 222 -5.39 -8.93 1.49
C PHE A 222 -5.56 -7.41 1.53
N ASP A 223 -5.82 -6.85 2.71
CA ASP A 223 -6.30 -5.48 2.84
C ASP A 223 -5.76 -4.77 4.10
N ILE A 224 -5.64 -3.44 4.04
CA ILE A 224 -5.18 -2.64 5.18
C ILE A 224 -6.07 -2.78 6.41
N ARG A 225 -7.38 -2.97 6.26
CA ARG A 225 -8.29 -3.21 7.39
C ARG A 225 -7.90 -4.46 8.17
N GLU A 226 -7.48 -5.50 7.47
CA GLU A 226 -6.99 -6.74 8.08
C GLU A 226 -5.64 -6.54 8.76
N ALA A 227 -4.70 -5.84 8.09
CA ALA A 227 -3.42 -5.47 8.70
C ALA A 227 -3.62 -4.65 10.00
N MET A 228 -4.49 -3.65 9.97
CA MET A 228 -4.86 -2.84 11.14
C MET A 228 -5.41 -3.69 12.28
N TYR A 229 -6.22 -4.70 11.99
CA TYR A 229 -6.71 -5.64 13.01
C TYR A 229 -5.55 -6.39 13.69
N TYR A 230 -4.56 -6.87 12.95
CA TYR A 230 -3.39 -7.51 13.57
C TYR A 230 -2.58 -6.54 14.43
N PHE A 231 -2.35 -5.32 13.94
CA PHE A 231 -1.56 -4.32 14.64
C PHE A 231 -2.22 -3.73 15.89
N THR A 232 -3.56 -3.61 15.91
CA THR A 232 -4.29 -2.87 16.96
C THR A 232 -5.31 -3.70 17.72
N GLY A 233 -5.72 -4.86 17.18
CA GLY A 233 -6.85 -5.65 17.69
C GLY A 233 -8.23 -5.07 17.33
N LEU A 234 -8.30 -3.94 16.62
CA LEU A 234 -9.53 -3.24 16.28
C LEU A 234 -9.96 -3.53 14.84
N ARG A 235 -11.25 -3.80 14.64
CA ARG A 235 -11.82 -3.92 13.30
C ARG A 235 -12.24 -2.55 12.81
N ILE A 236 -11.61 -2.08 11.74
CA ILE A 236 -12.02 -0.87 11.05
C ILE A 236 -13.11 -1.26 10.07
N THR A 237 -14.34 -0.86 10.35
CA THR A 237 -15.43 -0.93 9.39
C THR A 237 -15.31 0.26 8.45
N SER A 238 -15.30 0.03 7.14
CA SER A 238 -15.53 1.12 6.20
C SER A 238 -16.92 1.72 6.44
N PRO A 239 -17.11 3.02 6.26
CA PRO A 239 -18.46 3.55 6.11
C PRO A 239 -19.16 2.76 4.98
N PRO A 240 -20.49 2.54 5.07
CA PRO A 240 -21.22 1.94 3.97
C PRO A 240 -20.93 2.73 2.69
N VAL A 241 -20.64 2.03 1.60
CA VAL A 241 -20.48 2.65 0.29
C VAL A 241 -21.80 3.36 0.01
N GLU A 242 -21.81 4.70 0.05
CA GLU A 242 -22.93 5.45 -0.49
C GLU A 242 -23.11 4.98 -1.93
N GLU A 243 -24.31 4.56 -2.29
CA GLU A 243 -24.64 4.16 -3.66
C GLU A 243 -24.14 5.26 -4.60
N PHE A 244 -23.06 4.96 -5.33
CA PHE A 244 -22.47 5.93 -6.23
C PHE A 244 -23.44 6.14 -7.39
N GLU A 245 -24.27 7.17 -7.29
CA GLU A 245 -25.03 7.67 -8.43
C GLU A 245 -24.02 8.12 -9.49
N SER A 246 -23.85 7.30 -10.52
CA SER A 246 -22.94 7.61 -11.61
C SER A 246 -23.30 9.00 -12.16
N PRO A 247 -22.33 9.93 -12.27
CA PRO A 247 -22.59 11.25 -12.83
C PRO A 247 -23.30 11.10 -14.17
N LYS A 248 -24.33 11.91 -14.44
CA LYS A 248 -25.11 11.82 -15.69
C LYS A 248 -24.22 11.79 -16.93
N VAL A 249 -23.15 12.58 -16.92
CA VAL A 249 -22.13 12.63 -17.98
C VAL A 249 -21.48 11.26 -18.22
N TYR A 250 -21.19 10.50 -17.16
CA TYR A 250 -20.63 9.16 -17.27
C TYR A 250 -21.61 8.21 -17.98
N LEU A 251 -22.88 8.23 -17.57
CA LEU A 251 -23.93 7.42 -18.20
C LEU A 251 -24.17 7.81 -19.66
N GLU A 252 -24.14 9.11 -19.98
CA GLU A 252 -24.28 9.62 -21.35
C GLU A 252 -23.12 9.18 -22.24
N VAL A 253 -21.88 9.36 -21.79
CA VAL A 253 -20.68 9.01 -22.56
C VAL A 253 -20.59 7.50 -22.78
N THR A 254 -20.82 6.71 -21.73
CA THR A 254 -20.78 5.25 -21.82
C THR A 254 -21.90 4.71 -22.71
N SER A 255 -23.11 5.26 -22.59
CA SER A 255 -24.24 4.88 -23.46
C SER A 255 -23.99 5.26 -24.92
N TRP A 256 -23.42 6.45 -25.17
CA TRP A 256 -23.02 6.87 -26.52
C TRP A 256 -21.95 5.95 -27.12
N LEU A 257 -20.90 5.62 -26.35
CA LEU A 257 -19.85 4.69 -26.76
C LEU A 257 -20.43 3.29 -27.05
N PHE A 258 -21.27 2.77 -26.16
CA PHE A 258 -21.91 1.47 -26.32
C PHE A 258 -22.73 1.41 -27.60
N ASN A 259 -23.59 2.42 -27.84
CA ASN A 259 -24.40 2.49 -29.05
C ASN A 259 -23.54 2.61 -30.31
N ARG A 260 -22.44 3.38 -30.25
CA ARG A 260 -21.50 3.51 -31.37
C ARG A 260 -20.80 2.19 -31.69
N LEU A 261 -20.34 1.47 -30.67
CA LEU A 261 -19.70 0.17 -30.82
C LEU A 261 -20.69 -0.86 -31.38
N LEU A 262 -21.92 -0.89 -30.87
CA LEU A 262 -22.96 -1.78 -31.33
C LEU A 262 -23.34 -1.51 -32.79
N GLN A 263 -23.47 -0.24 -33.17
CA GLN A 263 -23.76 0.15 -34.55
C GLN A 263 -22.62 -0.27 -35.51
N ASN A 264 -21.38 0.00 -35.12
CA ASN A 264 -20.21 -0.40 -35.91
C ASN A 264 -20.13 -1.92 -36.07
N TYR A 265 -20.35 -2.67 -34.97
CA TYR A 265 -20.38 -4.13 -34.98
C TYR A 265 -21.45 -4.67 -35.93
N THR A 266 -22.66 -4.12 -35.87
CA THR A 266 -23.78 -4.52 -36.73
C THR A 266 -23.50 -4.22 -38.21
N SER A 267 -22.89 -3.07 -38.51
CA SER A 267 -22.49 -2.70 -39.87
C SER A 267 -21.43 -3.65 -40.41
N LEU A 268 -20.41 -3.97 -39.61
CA LEU A 268 -19.35 -4.91 -39.98
C LEU A 268 -19.90 -6.31 -40.24
N LEU A 269 -20.77 -6.83 -39.38
CA LEU A 269 -21.46 -8.11 -39.61
C LEU A 269 -22.20 -8.12 -40.94
N THR A 270 -22.95 -7.06 -41.23
CA THR A 270 -23.70 -6.93 -42.50
C THR A 270 -22.76 -6.93 -43.72
N GLU A 271 -21.60 -6.28 -43.64
CA GLU A 271 -20.59 -6.29 -44.71
C GLU A 271 -19.96 -7.68 -44.88
N VAL A 272 -19.66 -8.36 -43.78
CA VAL A 272 -19.10 -9.73 -43.79
C VAL A 272 -20.11 -10.72 -44.39
N GLU A 273 -21.40 -10.61 -44.06
CA GLU A 273 -22.46 -11.43 -44.65
C GLU A 273 -22.61 -11.20 -46.16
N LYS A 274 -22.54 -9.93 -46.61
CA LYS A 274 -22.55 -9.59 -48.03
C LYS A 274 -21.34 -10.19 -48.76
N ALA A 275 -20.15 -10.05 -48.19
CA ALA A 275 -18.93 -10.64 -48.75
C ALA A 275 -19.01 -12.18 -48.79
N ARG A 276 -19.57 -12.82 -47.77
CA ARG A 276 -19.80 -14.27 -47.73
C ARG A 276 -20.70 -14.71 -48.88
N ASN A 277 -21.80 -14.00 -49.13
CA ASN A 277 -22.76 -14.37 -50.17
C ASN A 277 -22.18 -14.26 -51.60
N GLN A 278 -21.10 -13.49 -51.78
CA GLN A 278 -20.39 -13.33 -53.05
C GLN A 278 -19.13 -14.19 -53.18
N ALA A 279 -18.69 -14.83 -52.09
CA ALA A 279 -17.47 -15.62 -52.06
C ALA A 279 -17.71 -17.10 -52.40
N GLU A 280 -16.71 -17.77 -52.98
CA GLU A 280 -16.74 -19.20 -53.26
C GLU A 280 -15.51 -19.92 -52.69
N GLY A 281 -15.61 -21.25 -52.57
CA GLY A 281 -14.50 -22.13 -52.19
C GLY A 281 -13.94 -21.84 -50.79
N PHE A 282 -12.63 -21.65 -50.71
CA PHE A 282 -11.90 -21.46 -49.45
C PHE A 282 -12.34 -20.18 -48.71
N MET A 283 -12.54 -19.08 -49.44
CA MET A 283 -12.92 -17.79 -48.84
C MET A 283 -14.28 -17.83 -48.15
N ARG A 284 -15.26 -18.54 -48.75
CA ARG A 284 -16.59 -18.70 -48.13
C ARG A 284 -16.53 -19.48 -46.83
N LYS A 285 -15.77 -20.59 -46.79
CA LYS A 285 -15.56 -21.39 -45.57
C LYS A 285 -14.93 -20.60 -44.43
N GLU A 286 -13.98 -19.71 -44.74
CA GLU A 286 -13.34 -18.89 -43.72
C GLU A 286 -14.29 -17.80 -43.20
N LEU A 287 -15.09 -17.17 -44.06
CA LEU A 287 -16.11 -16.19 -43.65
C LEU A 287 -17.23 -16.83 -42.80
N ASP A 288 -17.66 -18.06 -43.14
CA ASP A 288 -18.60 -18.84 -42.31
C ASP A 288 -18.04 -19.11 -40.92
N ARG A 289 -16.75 -19.42 -40.82
CA ARG A 289 -16.06 -19.65 -39.55
C ARG A 289 -16.00 -18.39 -38.68
N ILE A 290 -15.79 -17.23 -39.30
CA ILE A 290 -15.75 -15.94 -38.62
C ILE A 290 -17.14 -15.57 -38.08
N LEU A 291 -18.20 -15.71 -38.89
CA LEU A 291 -19.58 -15.41 -38.48
C LEU A 291 -20.05 -16.33 -37.35
N ASN A 292 -19.82 -17.64 -37.44
CA ASN A 292 -20.21 -18.59 -36.39
C ASN A 292 -19.50 -18.34 -35.04
N ARG A 293 -18.32 -17.70 -35.05
CA ARG A 293 -17.62 -17.28 -33.82
C ARG A 293 -18.14 -15.96 -33.26
N ALA A 294 -18.76 -15.13 -34.08
CA ALA A 294 -19.34 -13.86 -33.67
C ALA A 294 -20.73 -14.02 -33.04
N GLU A 295 -21.42 -15.14 -33.32
CA GLU A 295 -22.72 -15.49 -32.73
C GLU A 295 -22.64 -16.29 -31.41
N ALA A 296 -21.45 -16.78 -31.03
CA ALA A 296 -21.21 -17.60 -29.84
C ALA A 296 -20.69 -16.77 -28.65
#